data_AF-A0A0E0ISV4-F1
#
_entry.id   AF-A0A0E0ISV4-F1
#
_cell.length_a   1.000
_cell.length_b   1.000
_cell.length_c   1.000
_cell.angle_alpha   90.00
_cell.angle_beta   90.00
_cell.angle_gamma   90.00
#
_symmetry.space_group_name_H-M   'P 1'
#
loop_
_entity.id
_entity.type
_entity.pdbx_description
1 polymer ?
#
loop_
_entity_poly.entity_id
_entity_poly.type
_entity_poly.pdbx_seq_one_letter_code
_entity_poly.pdbx_strand_id
1 'polypeptide(L)' 'MESSPPPPPPTITVQVKFGGRTIPVEVPAAATAADLKRLLQPLTNVLPRGQRLICKGTRFPLPHPNP' A
#
# COMPACT_ATOMS: atom_id res chain seq x y z
N MET A 1 6.41 -13.82 34.33
CA MET A 1 6.78 -14.18 32.95
C MET A 1 6.26 -13.06 32.07
N GLU A 2 7.11 -12.07 31.79
CA GLU A 2 6.77 -10.94 30.93
C GLU A 2 6.66 -11.49 29.51
N SER A 3 5.43 -11.68 29.01
CA SER A 3 5.20 -12.07 27.63
C SER A 3 5.61 -10.89 26.78
N SER A 4 6.75 -10.99 26.10
CA SER A 4 7.22 -9.96 25.16
C SER A 4 6.04 -9.52 24.29
N PRO A 5 5.80 -8.21 24.13
CA PRO A 5 4.73 -7.76 23.27
C PRO A 5 4.92 -8.37 21.87
N PRO A 6 3.83 -8.82 21.22
CA PRO A 6 3.93 -9.39 19.88
C PRO A 6 4.65 -8.39 18.98
N PRO A 7 5.52 -8.86 18.07
CA PRO A 7 6.19 -7.97 17.13
C PRO A 7 5.14 -7.11 16.41
N PRO A 8 5.42 -5.82 16.19
CA PRO A 8 4.48 -4.95 15.50
C PRO A 8 4.14 -5.57 14.14
N PRO A 9 2.86 -5.49 13.71
CA PRO A 9 2.46 -6.05 12.45
C PRO A 9 3.31 -5.45 11.33
N PRO A 10 3.79 -6.25 10.37
CA PRO A 10 4.63 -5.76 9.29
C PRO A 10 3.90 -4.65 8.55
N THR A 11 4.56 -3.50 8.38
CA THR A 11 4.08 -2.37 7.60
C THR A 11 4.76 -2.36 6.23
N ILE A 12 4.03 -1.89 5.23
CA ILE A 12 4.52 -1.69 3.87
C ILE A 12 4.25 -0.25 3.44
N THR A 13 5.13 0.31 2.62
CA THR A 13 4.92 1.62 2.00
C THR A 13 4.34 1.44 0.60
N VAL A 14 3.10 1.87 0.39
CA VAL A 14 2.43 1.84 -0.91
C VAL A 14 2.62 3.19 -1.60
N GLN A 15 3.16 3.18 -2.82
CA GLN A 15 3.26 4.38 -3.65
C GLN A 15 2.01 4.58 -4.51
N VAL A 16 1.18 5.55 -4.14
CA VAL A 16 -0.08 5.83 -4.83
C VAL A 16 0.10 6.99 -5.81
N LYS A 17 -0.16 6.76 -7.09
CA LYS A 17 -0.14 7.82 -8.11
C LYS A 17 -1.52 8.48 -8.21
N PHE A 18 -1.59 9.78 -7.96
CA PHE A 18 -2.82 10.58 -8.05
C PHE A 18 -2.53 11.98 -8.60
N GLY A 19 -3.27 12.41 -9.63
CA GLY A 19 -3.15 13.77 -10.18
C GLY A 19 -1.73 14.17 -10.64
N GLY A 20 -0.97 13.23 -11.19
CA GLY A 20 0.42 13.48 -11.60
C GLY A 20 1.45 13.49 -10.46
N ARG A 21 1.03 13.23 -9.22
CA ARG A 21 1.89 13.15 -8.03
C ARG A 21 1.92 11.73 -7.49
N THR A 22 2.99 11.40 -6.76
CA THR A 22 3.12 10.13 -6.04
C THR A 22 3.02 10.42 -4.54
N ILE A 23 2.10 9.72 -3.87
CA ILE A 23 1.82 9.85 -2.44
C ILE A 23 2.25 8.54 -1.77
N PRO A 24 3.32 8.54 -0.94
CA PRO A 24 3.68 7.37 -0.15
C PRO A 24 2.70 7.22 1.02
N VAL A 25 2.14 6.02 1.18
CA VAL A 25 1.22 5.69 2.28
C VAL A 25 1.73 4.44 2.99
N GLU A 26 2.03 4.55 4.29
CA GLU A 26 2.34 3.39 5.12
C GLU A 26 1.05 2.71 5.57
N VAL A 27 0.98 1.40 5.34
CA VAL A 27 -0.15 0.57 5.77
C VAL A 27 0.36 -0.76 6.32
N PRO A 28 -0.37 -1.40 7.25
CA PRO A 28 -0.11 -2.78 7.60
C PRO A 28 -0.15 -3.67 6.35
N ALA A 29 0.72 -4.69 6.28
CA ALA A 29 0.74 -5.64 5.18
C ALA A 29 -0.58 -6.43 5.05
N ALA A 30 -1.34 -6.53 6.14
CA ALA A 30 -2.66 -7.13 6.19
C ALA A 30 -3.81 -6.15 5.89
N ALA A 31 -3.52 -4.87 5.60
CA ALA A 31 -4.53 -3.86 5.35
C ALA A 31 -5.33 -4.19 4.08
N THR A 32 -6.63 -3.88 4.12
CA THR A 32 -7.51 -4.12 2.97
C THR A 32 -7.48 -2.94 1.98
N ALA A 33 -7.97 -3.18 0.77
CA ALA A 33 -8.19 -2.11 -0.19
C ALA A 33 -9.15 -1.02 0.33
N ALA A 34 -10.08 -1.37 1.23
CA ALA A 34 -10.99 -0.40 1.84
C ALA A 34 -10.23 0.55 2.80
N ASP A 35 -9.32 0.00 3.61
CA ASP A 35 -8.48 0.77 4.53
C ASP A 35 -7.60 1.75 3.77
N LEU A 36 -6.97 1.29 2.67
CA LEU A 36 -6.15 2.13 1.82
C LEU A 36 -6.96 3.30 1.22
N LYS A 37 -8.19 3.05 0.73
CA LYS A 37 -9.07 4.12 0.21
C LYS A 37 -9.46 5.13 1.30
N ARG A 38 -9.68 4.68 2.53
CA ARG A 38 -10.00 5.56 3.67
C ARG A 38 -8.81 6.46 4.00
N LEU A 39 -7.59 5.91 4.01
CA LEU A 39 -6.36 6.67 4.20
C LEU A 39 -6.10 7.67 3.07
N LEU A 40 -6.46 7.32 1.83
CA LEU A 40 -6.29 8.19 0.67
C LEU A 40 -7.35 9.29 0.56
N GLN A 41 -8.52 9.15 1.19
CA GLN A 41 -9.59 10.16 1.11
C GLN A 41 -9.13 11.57 1.56
N PRO A 42 -8.49 11.77 2.73
CA PRO A 42 -8.00 13.10 3.10
C PRO A 42 -6.85 13.61 2.21
N LEU A 43 -6.08 12.71 1.58
CA LEU A 43 -4.92 13.07 0.76
C LEU A 43 -5.30 13.45 -0.69
N THR A 44 -6.37 12.84 -1.19
CA THR A 44 -6.85 13.01 -2.58
C THR A 44 -8.12 13.84 -2.67
N ASN A 45 -8.79 14.07 -1.54
CA ASN A 45 -10.14 14.65 -1.43
C ASN A 45 -11.22 13.88 -2.23
N VAL A 46 -10.94 12.62 -2.59
CA VAL A 46 -11.88 11.74 -3.29
C VAL A 46 -12.51 10.78 -2.29
N LEU A 47 -13.84 10.73 -2.25
CA LEU A 47 -14.56 9.79 -1.40
C LEU A 47 -14.20 8.32 -1.76
N PRO A 48 -14.12 7.39 -0.79
CA PRO A 48 -13.75 6.00 -1.04
C PRO A 48 -14.60 5.29 -2.12
N ARG A 49 -15.87 5.70 -2.26
CA ARG A 49 -16.79 5.18 -3.30
C ARG A 49 -16.40 5.63 -4.71
N GLY A 50 -15.81 6.83 -4.86
CA GLY A 50 -15.33 7.36 -6.14
C GLY A 50 -13.89 6.96 -6.47
N GLN A 51 -13.17 6.34 -5.54
CA GLN A 51 -11.79 5.89 -5.74
C GLN A 51 -11.73 4.52 -6.42
N ARG A 52 -11.06 4.46 -7.57
CA ARG A 52 -10.69 3.22 -8.26
C ARG A 52 -9.19 2.96 -8.09
N LEU A 53 -8.84 1.91 -7.34
CA LEU A 53 -7.46 1.47 -7.19
C LEU A 53 -7.05 0.63 -8.40
N ILE A 54 -5.90 0.92 -8.98
CA ILE A 54 -5.34 0.17 -10.11
C ILE A 54 -3.92 -0.22 -9.72
N CYS A 55 -3.73 -1.50 -9.39
CA CYS A 55 -2.40 -2.04 -9.15
C CYS A 55 -1.72 -2.24 -10.51
N LYS A 56 -0.83 -1.31 -10.89
CA LYS A 56 0.10 -1.55 -12.01
C LYS A 56 1.14 -2.55 -11.52
N GLY A 57 0.98 -3.82 -11.88
CA GLY A 57 1.95 -4.86 -11.56
C GLY A 57 3.29 -4.54 -12.21
N THR A 58 4.29 -4.23 -11.40
CA THR A 58 5.69 -4.36 -11.83
C THR A 58 5.96 -5.85 -11.82
N ARG A 59 6.15 -6.45 -13.00
CA ARG A 59 6.74 -7.79 -13.06
C ARG A 59 8.03 -7.71 -12.26
N PHE A 60 8.13 -8.50 -11.20
CA PHE A 60 9.42 -8.84 -10.59
C PHE A 60 10.39 -9.11 -11.74
N PRO A 61 11.58 -8.49 -11.80
CA PRO A 61 12.54 -8.82 -12.84
C PRO A 61 12.74 -10.34 -12.76
N LEU A 62 12.33 -11.04 -13.83
CA LEU A 62 12.59 -12.46 -13.97
C LEU A 62 14.09 -12.64 -13.71
N PRO A 63 14.52 -13.54 -12.80
CA PRO A 63 15.92 -13.81 -12.65
C PRO A 63 16.43 -14.26 -14.02
N HIS A 64 17.39 -13.52 -14.55
CA HIS A 64 18.01 -13.85 -15.83
C HIS A 64 18.67 -15.21 -15.63
N PRO A 65 18.35 -16.25 -16.43
CA PRO A 65 19.09 -17.50 -16.35
C PRO A 65 20.50 -17.20 -16.86
N ASN A 66 21.49 -17.29 -15.99
CA ASN A 66 22.89 -17.20 -16.39
C ASN A 66 23.24 -18.48 -17.19
N PRO A 67 23.94 -18.37 -18.34
CA PRO A 67 24.40 -19.50 -19.14
C PRO A 67 25.33 -20.46 -18.40
#